data_AF-A0A4Q3X6Q7-F1
#
_entry.id   AF-A0A4Q3X6Q7-F1
#
_cell.length_a   1.000
_cell.length_b   1.000
_cell.length_c   1.000
_cell.angle_alpha   90.00
_cell.angle_beta   90.00
_cell.angle_gamma   90.00
#
_symmetry.space_group_name_H-M   'P 1'
#
loop_
_entity.id
_entity.type
_entity.pdbx_description
1 polymer ?
#
loop_
_entity_poly.entity_id
_entity_poly.type
_entity_poly.pdbx_seq_one_letter_code
_entity_poly.pdbx_strand_id
1 'polypeptide(L)' 'MDQRIVGIETEFGCMVRSDRFGGRGSSERIVEAVKDHAFLRRRIGLLDMHARDYAFEPARSGGFLVNGGRLYV' A
#
# COMPACT_ATOMS: atom_id res chain seq x y z
N MET A 1 17.83 -16.31 22.55
CA MET A 1 17.42 -15.50 21.38
C MET A 1 16.53 -16.31 20.43
N ASP A 2 16.37 -17.61 20.67
CA ASP A 2 15.56 -18.49 19.82
C ASP A 2 14.06 -18.18 19.98
N GLN A 3 13.33 -18.21 18.86
CA GLN A 3 11.87 -17.95 18.75
C GLN A 3 11.39 -16.51 18.98
N ARG A 4 12.15 -15.51 18.53
CA ARG A 4 11.64 -14.13 18.47
C ARG A 4 10.67 -13.94 17.31
N ILE A 5 9.60 -13.17 17.56
CA ILE A 5 8.77 -12.60 16.50
C ILE A 5 9.57 -11.49 15.83
N VAL A 6 9.66 -11.53 14.51
CA VAL A 6 10.32 -10.51 13.69
C VAL A 6 9.41 -10.11 12.55
N GLY A 7 9.46 -8.83 12.17
CA GLY A 7 8.78 -8.28 11.02
C GLY A 7 9.77 -7.51 10.16
N ILE A 8 9.45 -7.36 8.88
CA ILE A 8 10.22 -6.55 7.93
C ILE A 8 9.24 -5.58 7.27
N GLU A 9 9.69 -4.35 7.13
CA GLU A 9 9.03 -3.33 6.33
C GLU A 9 9.89 -3.08 5.08
N THR A 10 9.24 -2.93 3.93
CA THR A 10 9.93 -2.72 2.66
C THR A 10 9.20 -1.65 1.88
N GLU A 11 9.90 -0.54 1.66
CA GLU A 11 9.39 0.58 0.87
C GLU A 11 9.90 0.47 -0.57
N PHE A 12 9.01 0.72 -1.53
CA PHE A 12 9.33 0.69 -2.95
C PHE A 12 9.23 2.09 -3.54
N GLY A 13 10.35 2.59 -4.10
CA GLY A 13 10.31 3.81 -4.90
C GLY A 13 9.47 3.60 -6.17
N CYS A 14 8.50 4.49 -6.41
CA CYS A 14 7.62 4.42 -7.58
C CYS A 14 8.06 5.42 -8.66
N MET A 15 8.94 5.00 -9.57
CA MET A 15 9.33 5.82 -10.73
C MET A 15 8.40 5.54 -11.92
N VAL A 16 7.72 6.57 -12.41
CA VAL A 16 6.82 6.46 -13.58
C VAL A 16 7.56 6.96 -14.82
N ARG A 17 7.92 6.03 -15.72
CA ARG A 17 8.68 6.32 -16.94
C ARG A 17 7.78 6.45 -18.18
N SER A 18 6.73 7.26 -18.09
CA SER A 18 5.76 7.45 -19.16
C SER A 18 5.53 8.94 -19.42
N ASP A 19 5.58 9.34 -20.69
CA ASP A 19 5.09 10.61 -21.23
C ASP A 19 3.57 10.78 -21.03
N ARG A 20 2.81 9.70 -21.17
CA ARG A 20 1.34 9.65 -20.99
C ARG A 20 0.88 9.89 -19.55
N PHE A 21 1.70 9.53 -18.57
CA PHE A 21 1.40 9.71 -17.15
C PHE A 21 2.35 10.67 -16.43
N GLY A 22 3.43 11.13 -17.04
CA GLY A 22 4.56 11.83 -16.41
C GLY A 22 4.31 13.26 -15.93
N GLY A 23 3.05 13.64 -15.71
CA GLY A 23 2.70 14.85 -14.99
C GLY A 23 2.97 14.73 -13.48
N ARG A 24 2.93 15.87 -12.78
CA ARG A 24 3.00 15.92 -11.32
C ARG A 24 1.91 15.03 -10.70
N GLY A 25 2.23 14.26 -9.66
CA GLY A 25 1.27 13.36 -9.00
C GLY A 25 1.07 12.01 -9.72
N SER A 26 1.99 11.61 -10.59
CA SER A 26 1.88 10.35 -11.35
C SER A 26 2.21 9.13 -10.51
N SER A 27 3.29 9.20 -9.73
CA SER A 27 3.70 8.19 -8.76
C SER A 27 2.60 7.90 -7.75
N GLU A 28 2.02 8.95 -7.16
CA GLU A 28 0.98 8.91 -6.14
C GLU A 28 -0.29 8.22 -6.67
N ARG A 29 -0.70 8.56 -7.88
CA ARG A 29 -1.84 7.87 -8.53
C ARG A 29 -1.55 6.41 -8.85
N ILE A 30 -0.32 6.07 -9.21
CA ILE A 30 0.06 4.69 -9.52
C ILE A 30 0.11 3.85 -8.26
N VAL A 31 0.66 4.34 -7.15
CA VAL A 31 0.65 3.58 -5.88
C VAL A 31 -0.77 3.36 -5.38
N GLU A 32 -1.64 4.38 -5.44
CA GLU A 32 -3.07 4.23 -5.13
C GLU A 32 -3.74 3.16 -6.03
N ALA A 33 -3.46 3.18 -7.33
CA ALA A 33 -4.01 2.18 -8.25
C ALA A 33 -3.52 0.76 -7.97
N VAL A 34 -2.27 0.58 -7.51
CA VAL A 34 -1.73 -0.72 -7.08
C VAL A 34 -2.46 -1.22 -5.83
N LYS A 35 -2.64 -0.37 -4.81
CA LYS A 35 -3.44 -0.68 -3.62
C LYS A 35 -4.86 -1.08 -4.02
N ASP A 36 -5.54 -0.25 -4.80
CA ASP A 36 -6.92 -0.51 -5.20
C ASP A 36 -7.04 -1.79 -6.05
N HIS A 37 -6.04 -2.07 -6.88
CA HIS A 37 -6.00 -3.34 -7.61
C HIS A 37 -5.89 -4.53 -6.66
N ALA A 38 -5.04 -4.47 -5.63
CA ALA A 38 -4.89 -5.54 -4.65
C ALA A 38 -6.19 -5.78 -3.86
N PHE A 39 -6.80 -4.73 -3.32
CA PHE A 39 -7.94 -4.86 -2.42
C PHE A 39 -9.30 -4.91 -3.13
N LEU A 40 -9.55 -4.02 -4.09
CA LEU A 40 -10.88 -3.86 -4.70
C LEU A 40 -11.08 -4.78 -5.91
N ARG A 41 -10.02 -5.01 -6.70
CA ARG A 41 -10.10 -5.87 -7.89
C ARG A 41 -9.71 -7.32 -7.60
N ARG A 42 -8.51 -7.54 -7.07
CA ARG A 42 -7.97 -8.88 -6.79
C ARG A 42 -8.51 -9.48 -5.50
N ARG A 43 -8.98 -8.64 -4.57
CA ARG A 43 -9.54 -9.07 -3.28
C ARG A 43 -8.59 -10.00 -2.51
N ILE A 44 -7.29 -9.69 -2.54
CA ILE A 44 -6.24 -10.46 -1.84
C ILE A 44 -5.98 -9.94 -0.43
N GLY A 45 -6.92 -9.21 0.15
CA GLY A 45 -6.83 -8.62 1.47
C GLY A 45 -8.08 -7.83 1.85
N LEU A 46 -8.02 -7.19 3.01
CA LEU A 46 -9.06 -6.32 3.55
C LEU A 46 -8.48 -4.93 3.82
N LEU A 47 -9.19 -3.89 3.38
CA LEU A 47 -8.83 -2.49 3.64
C LEU A 47 -9.04 -2.13 5.11
N ASP A 48 -8.14 -1.31 5.64
CA ASP A 48 -8.30 -0.63 6.91
C ASP A 48 -9.40 0.43 6.76
N MET A 49 -10.53 0.24 7.45
CA MET A 49 -11.64 1.18 7.43
C MET A 49 -11.45 2.35 8.41
N HIS A 50 -10.46 2.25 9.28
CA HIS A 50 -10.08 3.25 10.28
C HIS A 50 -8.68 3.75 9.99
N ALA A 51 -8.41 5.01 10.31
CA ALA A 51 -7.06 5.56 10.23
C ALA A 51 -6.16 4.85 11.25
N ARG A 52 -4.94 4.52 10.82
CA ARG A 52 -3.87 4.04 11.72
C ARG A 52 -3.04 5.19 12.23
N ASP A 53 -2.90 6.23 11.41
CA ASP A 53 -2.37 7.54 11.75
C ASP A 53 -3.11 8.61 10.93
N TYR A 54 -3.49 9.73 11.55
CA TYR A 54 -4.31 10.74 10.86
C TYR A 54 -3.53 11.54 9.80
N ALA A 55 -2.21 11.67 9.95
CA ALA A 55 -1.37 12.44 9.05
C ALA A 55 -0.76 11.57 7.95
N PHE A 56 -0.35 10.34 8.28
CA PHE A 56 0.43 9.48 7.40
C PHE A 56 -0.30 8.21 6.93
N GLU A 57 -1.30 7.73 7.67
CA GLU A 57 -2.01 6.48 7.35
C GLU A 57 -3.53 6.60 7.55
N PRO A 58 -4.20 7.46 6.78
CA PRO A 58 -5.62 7.70 6.91
C PRO A 58 -6.44 6.45 6.57
N ALA A 59 -7.72 6.48 6.94
CA ALA A 59 -8.62 5.37 6.62
C ALA A 59 -8.56 5.03 5.12
N ARG A 60 -8.42 3.74 4.79
CA ARG A 60 -8.33 3.17 3.45
C ARG A 60 -7.03 3.45 2.69
N SER A 61 -6.00 3.97 3.34
CA SER A 61 -4.64 4.07 2.76
C SER A 61 -3.92 2.71 2.68
N GLY A 62 -4.46 1.66 3.29
CA GLY A 62 -3.86 0.33 3.25
C GLY A 62 -4.75 -0.74 3.85
N GLY A 63 -4.16 -1.89 4.15
CA GLY A 63 -4.86 -3.02 4.73
C GLY A 63 -4.00 -4.27 4.91
N PHE A 64 -4.63 -5.34 5.36
CA PHE A 64 -4.00 -6.63 5.58
C PHE A 64 -4.25 -7.56 4.40
N LEU A 65 -3.20 -8.21 3.92
CA LEU A 65 -3.25 -9.24 2.90
C LEU A 65 -3.62 -10.59 3.54
N VAL A 66 -4.13 -11.52 2.73
CA VAL A 66 -4.52 -12.87 3.18
C VAL A 66 -3.38 -13.70 3.79
N ASN A 67 -2.13 -13.35 3.50
CA ASN A 67 -0.95 -14.00 4.08
C ASN A 67 -0.48 -13.37 5.41
N GLY A 68 -1.24 -12.42 5.97
CA GLY A 68 -0.89 -11.71 7.19
C GLY A 68 0.05 -10.52 6.99
N GLY A 69 0.57 -10.30 5.78
CA GLY A 69 1.34 -9.11 5.44
C GLY A 69 0.47 -7.86 5.37
N ARG A 70 1.10 -6.69 5.44
CA ARG A 70 0.42 -5.40 5.31
C ARG A 70 0.85 -4.70 4.02
N LEU A 71 -0.11 -4.10 3.33
CA LEU A 71 0.13 -3.24 2.16
C LEU A 71 -0.55 -1.90 2.42
N TYR A 72 0.20 -0.81 2.33
CA TYR A 72 -0.30 0.56 2.49
C TYR A 72 0.46 1.50 1.54
N VAL A 73 -0.14 2.66 1.31
CA VAL A 73 0.40 3.77 0.51
C VAL A 73 0.30 5.07 1.27
#